data_AF-A0A5B1M2K5-F1
#
_entry.id   AF-A0A5B1M2K5-F1
#
_cell.length_a   1.000
_cell.length_b   1.000
_cell.length_c   1.000
_cell.angle_alpha   90.00
_cell.angle_beta   90.00
_cell.angle_gamma   90.00
#
_symmetry.space_group_name_H-M   'P 1'
#
loop_
_entity.id
_entity.type
_entity.pdbx_description
1 polymer ?
#
loop_
_entity_poly.entity_id
_entity_poly.type
_entity_poly.pdbx_seq_one_letter_code
_entity_poly.pdbx_strand_id
1 'polypeptide(L)'
;MAAFERRRRIKPVADGPRGAVSFTPFLGMILTVSSFFLYAASGLVAPWWGVVVMVLIWLVLFVLCCVWWSPHPKRLVWIGVLSYPLWFCLLVGGALAFGWNA
;
A
#
# COMPACT_ATOMS: atom_id res chain seq x y z
N MET A 1 55.10 19.28 29.09
CA MET A 1 53.96 19.49 28.18
C MET A 1 53.41 18.13 27.74
N ALA A 2 52.35 17.64 28.37
CA ALA A 2 51.61 16.46 27.91
C ALA A 2 50.20 16.52 28.50
N ALA A 3 49.42 17.48 28.03
CA ALA A 3 47.99 17.57 28.30
C ALA A 3 47.29 17.49 26.94
N PHE A 4 46.14 16.83 26.91
CA PHE A 4 45.26 16.61 25.75
C PHE A 4 45.44 15.30 24.96
N GLU A 5 45.35 14.16 25.65
CA GLU A 5 45.05 12.90 24.94
C GLU A 5 43.98 12.03 25.60
N ARG A 6 42.99 12.64 26.27
CA ARG A 6 41.72 11.95 26.54
C ARG A 6 40.67 12.36 25.53
N ARG A 7 40.81 11.88 24.28
CA ARG A 7 39.65 11.76 23.39
C ARG A 7 38.70 10.75 24.04
N ARG A 8 37.72 11.24 24.82
CA ARG A 8 36.59 10.41 25.23
C ARG A 8 35.95 9.92 23.93
N ARG A 9 36.07 8.62 23.65
CA ARG A 9 35.29 7.94 22.62
C ARG A 9 33.83 8.16 22.98
N ILE A 10 33.20 9.13 22.32
CA ILE A 10 31.75 9.27 22.35
C ILE A 10 31.25 8.02 21.65
N LYS A 11 30.82 7.03 22.45
CA LYS A 11 30.12 5.87 21.91
C LYS A 11 28.90 6.47 21.21
N PRO A 12 28.68 6.22 19.90
CA PRO A 12 27.48 6.71 19.25
C PRO A 12 26.32 6.26 20.13
N VAL A 13 25.48 7.21 20.55
CA VAL A 13 24.23 6.88 21.20
C VAL A 13 23.54 5.96 20.21
N ALA A 14 23.47 4.67 20.54
CA ALA A 14 22.67 3.76 19.77
C ALA A 14 21.26 4.33 19.91
N ASP A 15 20.78 4.96 18.85
CA ASP A 15 19.38 5.35 18.76
C ASP A 15 18.62 4.13 19.21
N GLY A 16 17.89 4.25 20.32
CA GLY A 16 17.09 3.15 20.83
C GLY A 16 16.13 2.66 19.73
N PRO A 17 15.35 1.60 19.96
CA PRO A 17 14.46 1.01 18.95
C PRO A 17 13.41 1.98 18.34
N ARG A 18 13.40 3.25 18.76
CA ARG A 18 12.50 4.34 18.38
C ARG A 18 12.94 5.12 17.12
N GLY A 19 14.07 4.78 16.49
CA GLY A 19 14.74 5.67 15.51
C GLY A 19 14.48 5.46 14.02
N ALA A 20 13.87 4.36 13.57
CA ALA A 20 13.58 4.17 12.15
C ALA A 20 12.08 4.31 11.89
N VAL A 21 11.64 5.54 11.61
CA VAL A 21 10.29 5.77 11.04
C VAL A 21 10.26 5.01 9.71
N SER A 22 9.63 3.83 9.70
CA SER A 22 9.57 3.01 8.50
C SER A 22 8.68 3.70 7.47
N PHE A 23 9.20 3.95 6.27
CA PHE A 23 8.43 4.54 5.15
C PHE A 23 7.49 3.53 4.47
N THR A 24 7.68 2.23 4.74
CA THR A 24 6.89 1.12 4.17
C THR A 24 5.37 1.22 4.33
N PRO A 25 4.80 1.57 5.49
CA PRO A 25 3.35 1.74 5.63
C PRO A 25 2.81 2.87 4.74
N PHE A 26 3.51 4.02 4.69
CA PHE A 26 3.15 5.12 3.80
C PHE A 26 3.18 4.70 2.32
N LEU A 27 4.23 3.98 1.91
CA LEU A 27 4.32 3.45 0.55
C LEU A 27 3.15 2.52 0.21
N GLY A 28 2.77 1.63 1.14
CA GLY A 28 1.62 0.76 0.97
C GLY A 28 0.31 1.53 0.82
N MET A 29 0.06 2.54 1.67
CA MET A 29 -1.12 3.41 1.55
C MET A 29 -1.14 4.17 0.22
N ILE A 30 -0.01 4.76 -0.18
CA ILE A 30 0.09 5.51 -1.44
C ILE A 30 -0.21 4.60 -2.63
N LEU A 31 0.32 3.37 -2.65
CA LEU A 31 0.03 2.38 -3.69
C LEU A 31 -1.46 2.02 -3.72
N THR A 32 -2.08 1.75 -2.57
CA THR A 32 -3.53 1.43 -2.52
C THR A 32 -4.40 2.61 -2.93
N VAL A 33 -4.07 3.83 -2.50
CA VAL A 33 -4.83 5.03 -2.86
C VAL A 33 -4.68 5.37 -4.33
N SER A 34 -3.46 5.28 -4.88
CA SER A 34 -3.24 5.55 -6.31
C SER A 34 -3.92 4.51 -7.20
N SER A 35 -4.03 3.24 -6.77
CA SER A 35 -4.78 2.23 -7.52
C SER A 35 -6.29 2.49 -7.59
N PHE A 36 -6.86 3.33 -6.71
CA PHE A 36 -8.27 3.74 -6.78
C PHE A 36 -8.64 4.30 -8.16
N PHE A 37 -7.73 5.06 -8.79
CA PHE A 37 -7.95 5.60 -10.13
C PHE A 37 -8.26 4.51 -11.16
N LEU A 38 -7.62 3.35 -11.06
CA LEU A 38 -7.86 2.22 -11.95
C LEU A 38 -9.27 1.66 -11.76
N TYR A 39 -9.69 1.47 -10.51
CA TYR A 39 -11.04 0.98 -10.18
C TYR A 39 -12.13 1.99 -10.57
N ALA A 40 -11.89 3.29 -10.37
CA ALA A 40 -12.82 4.35 -10.74
C ALA A 40 -12.93 4.55 -12.26
N ALA A 41 -11.79 4.57 -12.98
CA ALA A 41 -11.75 4.69 -14.44
C ALA A 41 -12.39 3.48 -15.14
N SER A 42 -12.43 2.32 -14.48
CA SER A 42 -13.11 1.13 -14.99
C SER A 42 -14.61 1.37 -15.20
N GLY A 43 -15.22 2.35 -14.54
CA GLY A 43 -16.62 2.72 -14.80
C GLY A 43 -16.91 3.35 -16.14
N LEU A 44 -15.89 3.71 -16.91
CA LEU A 44 -16.05 4.11 -18.32
C LEU A 44 -16.27 2.90 -19.25
N VAL A 45 -15.87 1.71 -18.82
CA VAL A 45 -15.87 0.48 -19.65
C VAL A 45 -16.81 -0.58 -19.09
N ALA A 46 -16.96 -0.63 -17.76
CA ALA A 46 -17.77 -1.62 -17.06
C ALA A 46 -19.16 -1.06 -16.71
N PRO A 47 -20.21 -1.90 -16.74
CA PRO A 47 -21.53 -1.53 -16.25
C PRO A 47 -21.51 -1.17 -14.76
N TRP A 48 -22.44 -0.31 -14.34
CA TRP A 48 -22.45 0.31 -13.01
C TRP A 48 -22.34 -0.69 -11.85
N TRP A 49 -22.95 -1.88 -11.96
CA TRP A 49 -22.84 -2.94 -10.94
C TRP A 49 -21.42 -3.51 -10.84
N GLY A 50 -20.70 -3.63 -11.95
CA GLY A 50 -19.31 -4.09 -11.99
C GLY A 50 -18.39 -3.11 -11.28
N VAL A 51 -18.63 -1.81 -11.49
CA VAL A 51 -17.92 -0.71 -10.80
C VAL A 51 -18.14 -0.79 -9.30
N VAL A 52 -19.39 -0.99 -8.85
CA VAL A 52 -19.70 -1.10 -7.41
C VAL A 52 -18.93 -2.26 -6.77
N VAL A 53 -18.94 -3.45 -7.39
CA VAL A 53 -18.19 -4.61 -6.87
C VAL A 53 -16.69 -4.32 -6.81
N MET A 54 -16.14 -3.72 -7.86
CA MET A 54 -14.74 -3.32 -7.93
C MET A 54 -14.35 -2.35 -6.82
N VAL A 55 -15.16 -1.30 -6.60
CA VAL A 55 -14.94 -0.30 -5.55
C VAL A 55 -15.08 -0.93 -4.16
N LEU A 56 -16.02 -1.87 -3.96
CA LEU A 56 -16.15 -2.60 -2.70
C LEU A 56 -14.91 -3.44 -2.40
N ILE A 57 -14.37 -4.16 -3.39
CA ILE A 57 -13.14 -4.93 -3.23
C ILE A 57 -11.96 -4.01 -2.89
N TRP A 58 -11.86 -2.87 -3.58
CA TRP A 58 -10.85 -1.86 -3.25
C TRP A 58 -11.00 -1.32 -1.82
N LEU A 59 -12.22 -1.05 -1.37
CA LEU A 59 -12.52 -0.62 0.00
C LEU A 59 -12.06 -1.64 1.03
N VAL A 60 -12.25 -2.94 0.77
CA VAL A 60 -11.75 -4.00 1.65
C VAL A 60 -10.22 -3.97 1.75
N LEU A 61 -9.51 -3.80 0.63
CA LEU A 61 -8.05 -3.65 0.63
C LEU A 61 -7.60 -2.40 1.39
N PHE A 62 -8.32 -1.29 1.23
CA PHE A 62 -8.02 -0.04 1.93
C PHE A 62 -8.23 -0.19 3.44
N VAL A 63 -9.33 -0.81 3.89
CA VAL A 63 -9.58 -1.09 5.30
C VAL A 63 -8.53 -2.04 5.86
N LEU A 64 -8.14 -3.08 5.11
CA LEU A 64 -7.02 -3.96 5.50
C LEU A 64 -5.72 -3.17 5.69
N CYS A 65 -5.44 -2.20 4.82
CA CYS A 65 -4.31 -1.30 5.00
C CYS A 65 -4.41 -0.46 6.28
N CYS A 66 -5.59 0.05 6.63
CA CYS A 66 -5.80 0.78 7.88
C CYS A 66 -5.65 -0.12 9.12
N VAL A 67 -6.22 -1.34 9.08
CA VAL A 67 -6.20 -2.28 10.21
C VAL A 67 -4.81 -2.86 10.44
N TRP A 68 -4.07 -3.18 9.38
CA TRP A 68 -2.72 -3.74 9.47
C TRP A 68 -1.60 -2.71 9.55
N TRP A 69 -1.95 -1.42 9.60
CA TRP A 69 -1.01 -0.30 9.73
C TRP A 69 -0.03 -0.48 10.89
N SER A 70 -0.55 -0.72 12.09
CA SER A 70 0.24 -0.85 13.32
C SER A 70 0.88 -2.24 13.52
N PRO A 71 0.18 -3.37 13.31
CA PRO A 71 0.74 -4.68 13.61
C PRO A 71 1.74 -5.19 12.54
N HIS A 72 1.57 -4.85 11.26
CA HIS A 72 2.37 -5.45 10.17
C HIS A 72 2.74 -4.47 9.04
N PRO A 73 3.58 -3.45 9.30
CA PRO A 73 3.86 -2.35 8.36
C PRO A 73 4.49 -2.79 7.02
N LYS A 74 5.18 -3.93 6.98
CA LYS A 74 5.79 -4.47 5.76
C LYS A 74 4.78 -5.14 4.82
N ARG A 75 3.65 -5.62 5.34
CA ARG A 75 2.61 -6.31 4.54
C ARG A 75 1.79 -5.33 3.71
N LEU A 76 1.76 -4.05 4.08
CA LEU A 76 1.04 -2.99 3.39
C LEU A 76 1.53 -2.78 1.96
N VAL A 77 2.84 -2.86 1.74
CA VAL A 77 3.43 -2.75 0.39
C VAL A 77 2.93 -3.89 -0.49
N TRP A 78 2.85 -5.11 0.04
CA TRP A 78 2.30 -6.26 -0.69
C TRP A 78 0.83 -6.04 -1.06
N ILE A 79 -0.01 -5.53 -0.15
CA ILE A 79 -1.41 -5.21 -0.43
C ILE A 79 -1.52 -4.18 -1.56
N GLY A 80 -0.72 -3.10 -1.48
CA GLY A 80 -0.66 -2.08 -2.53
C GLY A 80 -0.28 -2.67 -3.89
N VAL A 81 0.79 -3.46 -3.94
CA VAL A 81 1.27 -4.13 -5.16
C VAL A 81 0.23 -5.13 -5.69
N LEU A 82 -0.45 -5.89 -4.82
CA LEU A 82 -1.46 -6.87 -5.24
C LEU A 82 -2.73 -6.21 -5.80
N SER A 83 -3.00 -4.95 -5.44
CA SER A 83 -4.21 -4.25 -5.88
C SER A 83 -4.27 -4.04 -7.40
N TYR A 84 -3.12 -3.91 -8.08
CA TYR A 84 -2.99 -3.75 -9.53
C TYR A 84 -3.33 -5.03 -10.33
N PRO A 85 -2.70 -6.20 -10.07
CA PRO A 85 -3.08 -7.43 -10.75
C PRO A 85 -4.48 -7.88 -10.37
N LEU A 86 -4.93 -7.64 -9.14
CA LEU A 86 -6.31 -7.94 -8.74
C LEU A 86 -7.32 -7.13 -9.56
N TRP A 87 -7.06 -5.83 -9.76
CA TRP A 87 -7.86 -4.97 -10.63
C TRP A 87 -7.96 -5.55 -12.05
N PHE A 88 -6.81 -5.92 -12.63
CA PHE A 88 -6.76 -6.48 -13.97
C PHE A 88 -7.56 -7.79 -14.09
N CYS A 89 -7.41 -8.68 -13.12
CA CYS A 89 -8.17 -9.93 -13.06
C CYS A 89 -9.67 -9.70 -12.93
N LEU A 90 -10.10 -8.71 -12.13
CA LEU A 90 -11.51 -8.36 -12.00
C LEU A 90 -12.07 -7.74 -13.28
N LEU A 91 -11.30 -6.88 -13.95
CA LEU A 91 -11.73 -6.23 -15.18
C LEU A 91 -11.87 -7.24 -16.32
N VAL A 92 -10.81 -8.02 -16.57
CA VAL A 92 -10.78 -9.03 -17.63
C VAL A 92 -11.72 -10.19 -17.31
N GLY A 93 -11.71 -10.67 -16.06
CA GLY A 93 -12.61 -11.73 -15.62
C GLY A 93 -14.08 -11.30 -15.69
N GLY A 94 -14.39 -10.07 -15.30
CA GLY A 94 -15.72 -9.48 -15.45
C GLY A 94 -16.16 -9.40 -16.91
N ALA A 95 -15.28 -8.90 -17.79
CA ALA A 95 -15.53 -8.82 -19.22
C ALA A 95 -15.77 -10.20 -19.86
N LEU A 96 -14.96 -11.21 -19.51
CA LEU A 96 -15.09 -12.57 -20.05
C LEU A 96 -16.31 -13.31 -19.51
N ALA A 97 -16.59 -13.22 -18.21
CA ALA A 97 -17.66 -13.98 -17.57
C ALA A 97 -19.05 -13.38 -17.85
N PHE A 98 -19.15 -12.06 -17.92
CA PHE A 98 -20.42 -11.35 -18.08
C PHE A 98 -20.57 -10.67 -19.45
N GLY A 99 -19.60 -10.82 -20.35
CA GLY A 99 -19.65 -10.27 -21.70
C GLY A 99 -19.74 -8.74 -21.75
N TRP A 100 -19.13 -8.05 -20.78
CA TRP A 100 -19.20 -6.59 -20.70
C TRP A 100 -18.65 -5.97 -21.98
N ASN A 101 -19.56 -5.44 -22.80
CA ASN A 101 -19.25 -4.51 -23.88
C ASN A 101 -19.68 -3.13 -23.36
N ALA A 102 -18.76 -2.17 -23.44
CA ALA A 102 -19.07 -0.77 -23.15
C ALA A 102 -20.10 -0.22 -24.14
#